data_AF-A0A962G3J6-F1
#
_entry.id   AF-A0A962G3J6-F1
#
_cell.length_a   1.000
_cell.length_b   1.000
_cell.length_c   1.000
_cell.angle_alpha   90.00
_cell.angle_beta   90.00
_cell.angle_gamma   90.00
#
_symmetry.space_group_name_H-M   'P 1'
#
loop_
_entity.id
_entity.type
_entity.pdbx_description
1 polymer ?
#
loop_
_entity_poly.entity_id
_entity_poly.type
_entity_poly.pdbx_seq_one_letter_code
_entity_poly.pdbx_strand_id
1 'polypeptide(L)'
;MSVPACCFGALALEVSVPLAKSTLARVDAAELADRIADDLARLLHGVEALDLAVAGAAFDPTELLRPGWPIHTALADLIQRAPRAGHSRILGFGAHEGAMPAPLQPDPTLREGPLKLLPFVLSGEVAPIEAISTQIEERLLEKGMAQAALAFFVQKAFNAPLEHVRFLSLDDLLAMTSMQ
;
A
#
# COMPACT_ATOMS: atom_id res chain seq x y z
N MET A 1 24.16 -13.47 -0.40
CA MET A 1 22.81 -13.33 0.18
C MET A 1 21.85 -13.10 -0.97
N SER A 2 20.80 -13.90 -1.11
CA SER A 2 19.81 -13.68 -2.19
C SER A 2 19.08 -12.37 -1.94
N VAL A 3 18.78 -11.63 -3.01
CA VAL A 3 17.86 -10.48 -2.93
C VAL A 3 16.47 -11.03 -2.56
N PRO A 4 15.78 -10.46 -1.56
CA PRO A 4 14.44 -10.93 -1.19
C PRO A 4 13.46 -10.69 -2.33
N ALA A 5 12.55 -11.64 -2.53
CA ALA A 5 11.46 -11.48 -3.49
C ALA A 5 10.43 -10.48 -2.94
N CYS A 6 9.71 -9.82 -3.85
CA CYS A 6 8.68 -8.84 -3.49
C CYS A 6 7.38 -9.09 -4.24
N CYS A 7 6.27 -8.81 -3.58
CA CYS A 7 4.93 -8.72 -4.18
C CYS A 7 4.39 -7.31 -3.92
N PHE A 8 3.81 -6.70 -4.95
CA PHE A 8 3.36 -5.31 -4.94
C PHE A 8 1.83 -5.24 -4.95
N GLY A 9 1.26 -4.34 -4.16
CA GLY A 9 -0.17 -4.08 -4.19
C GLY A 9 -0.49 -2.67 -3.73
N ALA A 10 -1.78 -2.33 -3.72
CA ALA A 10 -2.23 -1.04 -3.23
C ALA A 10 -3.56 -1.18 -2.47
N LEU A 11 -3.77 -0.30 -1.49
CA LEU A 11 -5.09 0.01 -0.97
C LEU A 11 -5.66 1.16 -1.79
N ALA A 12 -6.67 0.86 -2.59
CA ALA A 12 -7.44 1.82 -3.36
C ALA A 12 -8.51 2.50 -2.49
N LEU A 13 -8.56 3.82 -2.61
CA LEU A 13 -9.51 4.71 -1.97
C LEU A 13 -10.30 5.41 -3.07
N GLU A 14 -11.57 5.10 -3.19
CA GLU A 14 -12.50 5.86 -4.02
C GLU A 14 -13.02 7.04 -3.22
N VAL A 15 -12.80 8.25 -3.73
CA VAL A 15 -13.09 9.52 -3.04
C VAL A 15 -14.10 10.32 -3.83
N SER A 16 -15.09 10.89 -3.14
CA SER A 16 -16.07 11.81 -3.74
C SER A 16 -15.60 13.26 -3.73
N VAL A 17 -14.61 13.58 -2.89
CA VAL A 17 -13.92 14.87 -2.83
C VAL A 17 -12.42 14.64 -2.63
N PRO A 18 -11.54 15.56 -3.07
CA PRO A 18 -10.11 15.43 -2.85
C PRO A 18 -9.77 15.24 -1.36
N LEU A 19 -8.83 14.32 -1.06
CA LEU A 19 -8.36 14.08 0.32
C LEU A 19 -7.88 15.38 0.96
N ALA A 20 -8.11 15.68 2.24
CA ALA A 20 -7.64 16.96 2.81
C ALA A 20 -6.10 17.10 2.82
N LYS A 21 -5.38 15.97 2.85
CA LYS A 21 -3.92 15.88 2.73
C LYS A 21 -3.55 14.64 1.91
N SER A 22 -2.36 14.63 1.32
CA SER A 22 -1.88 13.47 0.53
C SER A 22 -0.85 12.61 1.27
N THR A 23 -0.44 13.01 2.48
CA THR A 23 0.59 12.33 3.27
C THR A 23 0.19 12.26 4.74
N LEU A 24 0.56 11.17 5.39
CA LEU A 24 0.38 10.91 6.81
C LEU A 24 1.69 11.15 7.55
N ALA A 25 1.60 11.61 8.80
CA ALA A 25 2.77 11.68 9.68
C ALA A 25 3.24 10.26 10.04
N ARG A 26 4.47 10.12 10.52
CA ARG A 26 5.06 8.80 10.87
C ARG A 26 4.20 7.96 11.80
N VAL A 27 3.55 8.57 12.79
CA VAL A 27 2.68 7.85 13.75
C VAL A 27 1.46 7.28 13.03
N ASP A 28 0.75 8.11 12.25
CA ASP A 28 -0.41 7.68 11.46
C ASP A 28 -0.02 6.64 10.39
N ALA A 29 1.16 6.75 9.79
CA ALA A 29 1.64 5.79 8.81
C ALA A 29 1.97 4.43 9.44
N ALA A 30 2.50 4.40 10.67
CA ALA A 30 2.71 3.15 11.41
C ALA A 30 1.37 2.49 11.75
N GLU A 31 0.40 3.25 12.26
CA GLU A 31 -0.94 2.72 12.54
C GLU A 31 -1.66 2.24 11.26
N LEU A 32 -1.46 2.93 10.12
CA LEU A 32 -1.93 2.46 8.82
C LEU A 32 -1.35 1.08 8.48
N ALA A 33 -0.05 0.90 8.67
CA ALA A 33 0.63 -0.36 8.34
C ALA A 33 0.12 -1.52 9.20
N ASP A 34 -0.08 -1.30 10.50
CA ASP A 34 -0.65 -2.31 11.41
C ASP A 34 -2.06 -2.73 10.98
N ARG A 35 -2.92 -1.76 10.64
CA ARG A 35 -4.29 -2.04 10.18
C ARG A 35 -4.34 -2.74 8.83
N ILE A 36 -3.42 -2.41 7.92
CA ILE A 36 -3.27 -3.13 6.65
C ILE A 36 -2.80 -4.55 6.92
N ALA A 37 -1.85 -4.76 7.83
CA ALA A 37 -1.41 -6.11 8.21
C ALA A 37 -2.56 -6.96 8.73
N ASP A 38 -3.39 -6.42 9.64
CA ASP A 38 -4.56 -7.10 10.19
C ASP A 38 -5.55 -7.54 9.11
N ASP A 39 -5.81 -6.67 8.13
CA ASP A 39 -6.71 -6.99 7.01
C ASP A 39 -6.09 -8.02 6.07
N LEU A 40 -4.82 -7.87 5.70
CA LEU A 40 -4.13 -8.82 4.85
C LEU A 40 -4.04 -10.19 5.51
N ALA A 41 -3.83 -10.29 6.82
CA ALA A 41 -3.80 -11.56 7.55
C ALA A 41 -5.13 -12.33 7.49
N ARG A 42 -6.26 -11.60 7.39
CA ARG A 42 -7.57 -12.20 7.15
C ARG A 42 -7.76 -12.66 5.70
N LEU A 43 -7.19 -11.92 4.76
CA LEU A 43 -7.35 -12.16 3.32
C LEU A 43 -6.39 -13.21 2.76
N LEU A 44 -5.17 -13.30 3.30
CA LEU A 44 -4.05 -14.02 2.70
C LEU A 44 -3.40 -14.95 3.74
N HIS A 45 -3.47 -16.26 3.50
CA HIS A 45 -2.90 -17.24 4.42
C HIS A 45 -1.37 -17.21 4.37
N GLY A 46 -0.74 -17.02 5.54
CA GLY A 46 0.71 -17.04 5.69
C GLY A 46 1.40 -15.69 5.48
N VAL A 47 0.65 -14.61 5.22
CA VAL A 47 1.22 -13.26 4.98
C VAL A 47 2.01 -12.73 6.18
N GLU A 48 1.67 -13.15 7.39
CA GLU A 48 2.35 -12.76 8.64
C GLU A 48 3.81 -13.23 8.72
N ALA A 49 4.21 -14.18 7.88
CA ALA A 49 5.61 -14.62 7.75
C ALA A 49 6.45 -13.69 6.85
N LEU A 50 5.82 -12.70 6.20
CA LEU A 50 6.48 -11.76 5.30
C LEU A 50 6.68 -10.41 5.98
N ASP A 51 7.70 -9.69 5.54
CA ASP A 51 7.80 -8.27 5.86
C ASP A 51 6.75 -7.48 5.05
N LEU A 52 6.12 -6.49 5.67
CA LEU A 52 5.17 -5.55 5.07
C LEU A 52 5.71 -4.13 5.17
N ALA A 53 5.76 -3.41 4.05
CA ALA A 53 5.96 -1.97 4.03
C ALA A 53 4.76 -1.27 3.41
N VAL A 54 4.39 -0.13 3.97
CA VAL A 54 3.31 0.72 3.50
C VAL A 54 3.81 2.15 3.38
N ALA A 55 3.52 2.83 2.26
CA ALA A 55 3.68 4.27 2.20
C ALA A 55 2.46 4.95 2.82
N GLY A 56 2.68 5.80 3.83
CA GLY A 56 1.67 6.67 4.40
C GLY A 56 1.35 7.86 3.48
N ALA A 57 1.18 7.62 2.19
CA ALA A 57 0.93 8.65 1.19
C ALA A 57 -0.03 8.13 0.11
N ALA A 58 -0.89 9.03 -0.36
CA ALA A 58 -1.92 8.78 -1.33
C ALA A 58 -1.48 9.28 -2.71
N PHE A 59 -1.26 8.34 -3.62
CA PHE A 59 -0.79 8.58 -4.97
C PHE A 59 -1.93 8.48 -5.97
N ASP A 60 -1.77 9.18 -7.08
CA ASP A 60 -2.59 8.97 -8.27
C ASP A 60 -2.16 7.68 -9.02
N PRO A 61 -3.08 6.97 -9.70
CA PRO A 61 -2.71 5.82 -10.53
C PRO A 61 -1.61 6.11 -11.55
N THR A 62 -1.55 7.33 -12.11
CA THR A 62 -0.51 7.73 -13.07
C THR A 62 0.90 7.86 -12.47
N GLU A 63 1.01 7.98 -11.14
CA GLU A 63 2.29 7.93 -10.42
C GLU A 63 2.71 6.50 -10.15
N LEU A 64 1.76 5.67 -9.70
CA LEU A 64 2.00 4.30 -9.29
C LEU A 64 2.28 3.37 -10.47
N LEU A 65 1.58 3.58 -11.60
CA LEU A 65 1.65 2.73 -12.79
C LEU A 65 2.75 3.13 -13.79
N ARG A 66 3.69 3.98 -13.38
CA ARG A 66 4.84 4.32 -14.24
C ARG A 66 5.70 3.08 -14.51
N PRO A 67 6.31 2.95 -15.70
CA PRO A 67 7.17 1.83 -16.03
C PRO A 67 8.22 1.56 -14.95
N GLY A 68 8.30 0.30 -14.52
CA GLY A 68 9.22 -0.13 -13.46
C GLY A 68 8.71 0.10 -12.03
N TRP A 69 7.46 0.52 -11.83
CA TRP A 69 6.81 0.63 -10.52
C TRP A 69 7.62 1.44 -9.49
N PRO A 70 8.06 2.67 -9.82
CA PRO A 70 9.10 3.38 -9.07
C PRO A 70 8.76 3.61 -7.60
N ILE A 71 7.48 3.78 -7.27
CA ILE A 71 7.01 3.95 -5.90
C ILE A 71 7.13 2.65 -5.10
N HIS A 72 6.71 1.51 -5.66
CA HIS A 72 6.86 0.20 -5.04
C HIS A 72 8.32 -0.22 -4.90
N THR A 73 9.13 -0.01 -5.94
CA THR A 73 10.58 -0.29 -5.87
C THR A 73 11.26 0.53 -4.78
N ALA A 74 10.94 1.82 -4.67
CA ALA A 74 11.46 2.65 -3.59
C ALA A 74 11.04 2.16 -2.19
N LEU A 75 9.79 1.71 -2.05
CA LEU A 75 9.27 1.15 -0.81
C LEU A 75 9.97 -0.18 -0.47
N ALA A 76 10.22 -1.03 -1.46
CA ALA A 76 10.99 -2.27 -1.34
C ALA A 76 12.45 -2.00 -0.91
N ASP A 77 13.09 -0.96 -1.44
CA ASP A 77 14.44 -0.56 -1.02
C ASP A 77 14.49 -0.04 0.42
N LEU A 78 13.43 0.65 0.86
CA LEU A 78 13.33 1.15 2.23
C LEU A 78 13.19 0.02 3.26
N ILE A 79 12.33 -0.97 3.00
CA ILE A 79 12.18 -2.12 3.91
C ILE A 79 13.45 -2.98 3.96
N GLN A 80 14.20 -3.10 2.87
CA GLN A 80 15.49 -3.81 2.87
C GLN A 80 16.56 -3.11 3.72
N ARG A 81 16.55 -1.77 3.76
CA ARG A 81 17.49 -0.96 4.55
C ARG A 81 17.10 -0.81 6.02
N ALA A 82 15.83 -1.05 6.35
CA ALA A 82 15.38 -1.01 7.74
C ALA A 82 16.10 -2.10 8.57
N PRO A 83 16.36 -1.86 9.87
CA PRO A 83 16.96 -2.86 10.74
C PRO A 83 16.19 -4.18 10.67
N ARG A 84 16.93 -5.30 10.56
CA ARG A 84 16.31 -6.63 10.66
C ARG A 84 16.04 -6.94 12.11
N ALA A 85 14.83 -7.42 12.38
CA ALA A 85 14.49 -8.11 13.60
C ALA A 85 14.43 -9.61 13.27
N GLY A 86 14.61 -10.51 14.24
CA GLY A 86 14.53 -11.96 14.02
C GLY A 86 13.12 -12.48 13.68
N HIS A 87 12.22 -11.60 13.24
CA HIS A 87 10.81 -11.82 12.93
C HIS A 87 10.40 -10.92 11.75
N SER A 88 9.25 -11.21 11.15
CA SER A 88 8.61 -10.36 10.13
C SER A 88 8.35 -8.96 10.67
N ARG A 89 8.47 -7.97 9.80
CA ARG A 89 8.38 -6.54 10.14
C ARG A 89 7.17 -5.91 9.46
N ILE A 90 6.46 -5.07 10.20
CA ILE A 90 5.41 -4.21 9.65
C ILE A 90 5.91 -2.77 9.76
N LEU A 91 6.09 -2.09 8.63
CA LEU A 91 6.69 -0.76 8.56
C LEU A 91 5.80 0.23 7.79
N GLY A 92 5.37 1.27 8.49
CA GLY A 92 4.76 2.45 7.89
C GLY A 92 5.77 3.55 7.63
N PHE A 93 5.95 3.95 6.37
CA PHE A 93 6.79 5.09 6.00
C PHE A 93 5.93 6.34 5.89
N GLY A 94 6.03 7.23 6.88
CA GLY A 94 5.30 8.50 6.91
C GLY A 94 6.18 9.73 6.78
N ALA A 95 5.52 10.86 6.55
CA ALA A 95 6.16 12.15 6.38
C ALA A 95 6.76 12.69 7.68
N HIS A 96 7.84 13.45 7.53
CA HIS A 96 8.40 14.32 8.56
C HIS A 96 8.23 15.77 8.11
N GLU A 97 7.55 16.59 8.92
CA GLU A 97 7.24 17.99 8.56
C GLU A 97 6.55 18.12 7.19
N GLY A 98 5.70 17.15 6.85
CA GLY A 98 4.95 17.12 5.57
C GLY A 98 5.74 16.58 4.37
N ALA A 99 7.04 16.29 4.52
CA ALA A 99 7.87 15.70 3.48
C ALA A 99 8.00 14.18 3.65
N MET A 100 7.64 13.43 2.61
CA MET A 100 7.88 12.00 2.51
C MET A 100 9.34 11.71 2.13
N PRO A 101 9.90 10.55 2.53
CA PRO A 101 11.20 10.11 2.03
C PRO A 101 11.18 10.00 0.51
N ALA A 102 12.10 10.65 -0.20
CA ALA A 102 12.16 10.54 -1.65
C ALA A 102 12.41 9.09 -2.10
N PRO A 103 11.77 8.61 -3.19
CA PRO A 103 10.82 9.30 -4.07
C PRO A 103 9.33 9.18 -3.68
N LEU A 104 9.00 8.84 -2.43
CA LEU A 104 7.61 8.59 -1.98
C LEU A 104 6.78 9.86 -1.74
N GLN A 105 7.12 10.98 -2.37
CA GLN A 105 6.34 12.21 -2.28
C GLN A 105 5.32 12.25 -3.43
N PRO A 106 4.00 12.27 -3.15
CA PRO A 106 3.00 12.39 -4.21
C PRO A 106 3.10 13.73 -4.93
N ASP A 107 2.86 13.71 -6.24
CA ASP A 107 2.80 14.89 -7.09
C ASP A 107 1.55 15.73 -6.73
N PRO A 108 1.74 16.97 -6.26
CA PRO A 108 0.61 17.82 -5.88
C PRO A 108 -0.31 18.17 -7.06
N THR A 109 0.16 18.05 -8.30
CA THR A 109 -0.65 18.33 -9.50
C THR A 109 -1.66 17.22 -9.82
N LEU A 110 -1.48 16.02 -9.25
CA LEU A 110 -2.31 14.85 -9.49
C LEU A 110 -3.27 14.56 -8.34
N ARG A 111 -3.44 15.51 -7.41
CA ARG A 111 -4.20 15.33 -6.16
C ARG A 111 -5.71 15.18 -6.34
N GLU A 112 -6.28 15.65 -7.44
CA GLU A 112 -7.74 15.81 -7.61
C GLU A 112 -8.46 14.55 -8.12
N GLY A 113 -7.73 13.52 -8.58
CA GLY A 113 -8.34 12.30 -9.13
C GLY A 113 -9.24 11.54 -8.13
N PRO A 114 -10.31 10.87 -8.62
CA PRO A 114 -11.32 10.20 -7.79
C PRO A 114 -10.83 8.87 -7.18
N LEU A 115 -9.69 8.36 -7.64
CA LEU A 115 -9.05 7.16 -7.13
C LEU A 115 -7.69 7.54 -6.54
N LYS A 116 -7.46 7.14 -5.30
CA LYS A 116 -6.19 7.31 -4.60
C LYS A 116 -5.65 5.97 -4.12
N LEU A 117 -4.34 5.80 -4.21
CA LEU A 117 -3.68 4.53 -3.93
C LEU A 117 -2.68 4.69 -2.80
N LEU A 118 -2.79 3.85 -1.77
CA LEU A 118 -1.77 3.68 -0.74
C LEU A 118 -0.97 2.42 -1.07
N PRO A 119 0.27 2.53 -1.59
CA PRO A 119 1.03 1.36 -1.99
C PRO A 119 1.55 0.58 -0.79
N PHE A 120 1.55 -0.74 -0.92
CA PHE A 120 2.22 -1.65 -0.01
C PHE A 120 3.11 -2.64 -0.76
N VAL A 121 4.13 -3.13 -0.07
CA VAL A 121 5.06 -4.17 -0.54
C VAL A 121 5.13 -5.27 0.50
N LEU A 122 4.95 -6.51 0.05
CA LEU A 122 5.27 -7.70 0.82
C LEU A 122 6.64 -8.21 0.37
N SER A 123 7.52 -8.56 1.30
CA SER A 123 8.88 -9.01 1.00
C SER A 123 9.32 -10.19 1.87
N GLY A 124 10.07 -11.12 1.27
CA GLY A 124 10.54 -12.31 1.97
C GLY A 124 11.30 -13.27 1.07
N GLU A 125 11.35 -14.54 1.50
CA GLU A 125 11.88 -15.62 0.67
C GLU A 125 10.99 -15.88 -0.55
N VAL A 126 11.59 -16.45 -1.62
CA VAL A 126 10.93 -16.64 -2.91
C VAL A 126 9.65 -17.46 -2.79
N ALA A 127 9.71 -18.65 -2.17
CA ALA A 127 8.56 -19.56 -2.12
C ALA A 127 7.34 -18.99 -1.36
N PRO A 128 7.50 -18.37 -0.17
CA PRO A 128 6.40 -17.65 0.49
C PRO A 128 5.82 -16.50 -0.35
N ILE A 129 6.66 -15.74 -1.06
CA ILE A 129 6.21 -14.63 -1.91
C ILE A 129 5.43 -15.13 -3.12
N GLU A 130 5.88 -16.19 -3.78
CA GLU A 130 5.15 -16.81 -4.90
C GLU A 130 3.77 -17.30 -4.45
N ALA A 131 3.70 -17.99 -3.30
CA ALA A 131 2.42 -18.48 -2.74
C ALA A 131 1.45 -17.34 -2.39
N ILE A 132 1.96 -16.22 -1.87
CA ILE A 132 1.14 -15.05 -1.54
C ILE A 132 0.72 -14.28 -2.80
N SER A 133 1.59 -14.18 -3.80
CA SER A 133 1.28 -13.52 -5.07
C SER A 133 0.11 -14.20 -5.78
N THR A 134 0.09 -15.54 -5.82
CA THR A 134 -1.06 -16.29 -6.35
C THR A 134 -2.34 -16.01 -5.57
N GLN A 135 -2.28 -16.00 -4.23
CA GLN A 135 -3.45 -15.69 -3.40
C GLN A 135 -3.96 -14.26 -3.60
N ILE A 136 -3.06 -13.31 -3.85
CA ILE A 136 -3.42 -11.92 -4.11
C ILE A 136 -4.28 -11.82 -5.38
N GLU A 137 -3.84 -12.41 -6.49
CA GLU A 137 -4.60 -12.39 -7.75
C GLU A 137 -5.94 -13.13 -7.64
N GLU A 138 -5.98 -14.26 -6.91
CA GLU A 138 -7.20 -15.04 -6.75
C GLU A 138 -8.24 -14.41 -5.80
N ARG A 139 -7.80 -13.60 -4.83
CA ARG A 139 -8.67 -13.16 -3.72
C ARG A 139 -9.02 -11.68 -3.73
N LEU A 140 -8.10 -10.79 -4.10
CA LEU A 140 -8.30 -9.36 -3.88
C LEU A 140 -9.39 -8.77 -4.80
N LEU A 141 -9.53 -9.29 -6.02
CA LEU A 141 -10.57 -8.86 -6.94
C LEU A 141 -11.99 -9.04 -6.37
N GLU A 142 -12.26 -10.17 -5.69
CA GLU A 142 -13.58 -10.46 -5.13
C GLU A 142 -13.74 -10.06 -3.67
N LYS A 143 -12.70 -10.27 -2.85
CA LYS A 143 -12.76 -10.18 -1.38
C LYS A 143 -11.91 -9.05 -0.81
N GLY A 144 -11.26 -8.24 -1.65
CA GLY A 144 -10.33 -7.21 -1.22
C GLY A 144 -10.93 -6.02 -0.49
N MET A 145 -12.22 -6.00 -0.17
CA MET A 145 -12.80 -4.89 0.62
C MET A 145 -12.16 -4.82 2.00
N ALA A 146 -11.68 -3.64 2.36
CA ALA A 146 -11.11 -3.38 3.67
C ALA A 146 -12.17 -3.53 4.77
N GLN A 147 -11.75 -3.97 5.94
CA GLN A 147 -12.62 -4.00 7.11
C GLN A 147 -12.97 -2.58 7.56
N ALA A 148 -14.11 -2.46 8.23
CA ALA A 148 -14.61 -1.17 8.73
C ALA A 148 -13.58 -0.42 9.59
N ALA A 149 -12.74 -1.13 10.35
CA ALA A 149 -11.71 -0.52 11.18
C ALA A 149 -10.62 0.19 10.35
N LEU A 150 -10.14 -0.43 9.26
CA LEU A 150 -9.17 0.18 8.35
C LEU A 150 -9.83 1.31 7.55
N ALA A 151 -11.01 1.09 6.99
CA ALA A 151 -11.73 2.11 6.23
C ALA A 151 -12.01 3.38 7.06
N PHE A 152 -12.48 3.21 8.31
CA PHE A 152 -12.72 4.33 9.23
C PHE A 152 -11.42 5.06 9.60
N PHE A 153 -10.35 4.32 9.83
CA PHE A 153 -9.04 4.92 10.11
C PHE A 153 -8.57 5.76 8.93
N VAL A 154 -8.58 5.23 7.71
CA VAL A 154 -8.10 5.95 6.51
C VAL A 154 -8.94 7.20 6.25
N GLN A 155 -10.27 7.10 6.36
CA GLN A 155 -11.18 8.26 6.23
C GLN A 155 -10.82 9.37 7.23
N LYS A 156 -10.60 9.02 8.50
CA LYS A 156 -10.20 9.99 9.53
C LYS A 156 -8.79 10.52 9.28
N ALA A 157 -7.86 9.65 8.92
CA ALA A 157 -6.46 9.97 8.74
C ALA A 157 -6.27 10.95 7.58
N PHE A 158 -6.91 10.74 6.43
CA PHE A 158 -6.84 11.65 5.27
C PHE A 158 -7.90 12.76 5.27
N ASN A 159 -8.85 12.71 6.21
CA ASN A 159 -9.93 13.68 6.40
C ASN A 159 -10.74 13.92 5.12
N ALA A 160 -11.28 12.83 4.56
CA ALA A 160 -12.14 12.85 3.38
C ALA A 160 -13.13 11.67 3.43
N PRO A 161 -14.39 11.87 2.98
CA PRO A 161 -15.33 10.77 2.82
C PRO A 161 -14.83 9.78 1.76
N LEU A 162 -14.89 8.48 2.07
CA LEU A 162 -14.50 7.40 1.18
C LEU A 162 -15.74 6.60 0.77
N GLU A 163 -15.86 6.31 -0.52
CA GLU A 163 -16.94 5.45 -1.05
C GLU A 163 -16.57 3.99 -0.92
N HIS A 164 -15.36 3.64 -1.37
CA HIS A 164 -14.81 2.30 -1.27
C HIS A 164 -13.35 2.34 -0.80
N VAL A 165 -13.00 1.34 0.00
CA VAL A 165 -11.63 1.11 0.46
C VAL A 165 -11.32 -0.36 0.21
N ARG A 166 -10.42 -0.65 -0.73
CA ARG A 166 -10.15 -2.02 -1.16
C ARG A 166 -8.70 -2.29 -1.52
N PHE A 167 -8.23 -3.48 -1.23
CA PHE A 167 -6.96 -4.01 -1.69
C PHE A 167 -7.07 -4.44 -3.14
N LEU A 168 -6.03 -4.15 -3.91
CA LEU A 168 -5.88 -4.52 -5.32
C LEU A 168 -4.47 -5.05 -5.56
N SER A 169 -4.36 -6.05 -6.45
CA SER A 169 -3.09 -6.38 -7.07
C SER A 169 -2.67 -5.30 -8.07
N LEU A 170 -1.42 -5.35 -8.56
CA LEU A 170 -1.01 -4.48 -9.66
C LEU A 170 -1.74 -4.84 -10.97
N ASP A 171 -2.04 -6.11 -11.18
CA ASP A 171 -2.76 -6.57 -12.37
C ASP A 171 -4.21 -6.10 -12.34
N ASP A 172 -4.88 -6.16 -11.18
CA ASP A 172 -6.20 -5.57 -10.97
C ASP A 172 -6.19 -4.06 -11.28
N LEU A 173 -5.19 -3.35 -10.78
CA LEU A 173 -5.07 -1.90 -10.98
C LEU A 173 -4.82 -1.54 -12.45
N LEU A 174 -3.99 -2.31 -13.16
CA LEU A 174 -3.77 -2.18 -14.59
C LEU A 174 -5.06 -2.45 -15.38
N ALA A 175 -5.79 -3.50 -15.01
CA ALA A 175 -7.05 -3.85 -15.65
C ALA A 175 -8.10 -2.73 -15.45
N MET A 176 -8.27 -2.24 -14.22
CA MET A 176 -9.19 -1.16 -13.89
C MET A 176 -8.87 0.13 -14.66
N THR A 177 -7.60 0.54 -14.72
CA THR A 177 -7.20 1.79 -15.39
C THR A 177 -7.21 1.69 -16.92
N SER A 178 -7.11 0.48 -17.48
CA SER A 178 -7.22 0.26 -18.93
C SER A 178 -8.68 0.32 -19.44
N MET A 179 -9.67 0.21 -18.55
CA MET A 179 -11.10 0.24 -18.90
C MET A 179 -11.72 1.65 -18.81
N GLN A 180 -10.97 2.65 -18.34
CA GLN A 180 -11.40 4.05 -18.21
C GLN A 180 -11.07 4.86 -19.46
#